data_AF-A0A835Z6S2-F1
#
_entry.id   AF-A0A835Z6S2-F1
#
_cell.length_a   1.000
_cell.length_b   1.000
_cell.length_c   1.000
_cell.angle_alpha   90.00
_cell.angle_beta   90.00
_cell.angle_gamma   90.00
#
_symmetry.space_group_name_H-M   'P 1'
#
loop_
_entity.id
_entity.type
_entity.pdbx_description
1 polymer ?
#
loop_
_entity_poly.entity_id
_entity_poly.type
_entity_poly.pdbx_seq_one_letter_code
_entity_poly.pdbx_strand_id
1 'polypeptide(L)'
;MARQQPQSDVEPADTGSVEPASANAELRVRERLQQTLNKDQVAQRAGPGGTKLVYFPIEKAVEVANEIIGYNGWSSTVVHMDKDYETFADNKWEISYTAQVRVTLPGGVYHEDIGCGKGVSRQRYDAIDTARKSASSDGLKRALRLFGNQLGNNLRG
;
A
#
# COMPACT_ATOMS: atom_id res chain seq x y z
N MET A 1 -24.59 44.42 62.25
CA MET A 1 -24.29 44.69 60.82
C MET A 1 -23.35 43.59 60.33
N ALA A 2 -23.87 42.59 59.62
CA ALA A 2 -23.08 41.51 59.04
C ALA A 2 -22.84 41.80 57.56
N ARG A 3 -21.56 41.91 57.15
CA ARG A 3 -21.16 42.05 55.74
C ARG A 3 -21.29 40.69 55.06
N GLN A 4 -22.19 40.56 54.07
CA GLN A 4 -22.15 39.49 53.09
C GLN A 4 -20.99 39.72 52.12
N GLN A 5 -20.20 38.68 51.86
CA GLN A 5 -19.25 38.65 50.74
C GLN A 5 -19.98 38.15 49.48
N PRO A 6 -19.69 38.68 48.28
CA PRO A 6 -20.27 38.17 47.05
C PRO A 6 -19.58 36.86 46.66
N GLN A 7 -20.38 35.81 46.40
CA GLN A 7 -19.89 34.61 45.70
C GLN A 7 -19.63 34.99 44.24
N SER A 8 -18.41 34.77 43.77
CA SER A 8 -18.05 34.87 42.36
C SER A 8 -18.42 33.55 41.68
N ASP A 9 -19.50 33.56 40.91
CA ASP A 9 -19.84 32.49 39.96
C ASP A 9 -18.86 32.56 38.78
N VAL A 10 -17.74 31.84 38.90
CA VAL A 10 -16.89 31.53 37.75
C VAL A 10 -17.36 30.19 37.21
N GLU A 11 -18.16 30.21 36.15
CA GLU A 11 -18.39 29.00 35.35
C GLU A 11 -17.05 28.43 34.89
N PRO A 12 -16.83 27.10 34.99
CA PRO A 12 -15.61 26.51 34.46
C PRO A 12 -15.62 26.73 32.95
N ALA A 13 -14.62 27.45 32.46
CA ALA A 13 -14.39 27.60 31.04
C ALA A 13 -14.40 26.22 30.40
N ASP A 14 -15.29 26.02 29.43
CA ASP A 14 -15.31 24.88 28.53
C ASP A 14 -13.98 24.89 27.78
N THR A 15 -12.99 24.20 28.34
CA THR A 15 -11.75 23.87 27.66
C THR A 15 -12.10 22.81 26.64
N GLY A 16 -12.68 23.25 25.52
CA GLY A 16 -12.88 22.42 24.34
C GLY A 16 -11.59 21.65 24.10
N SER A 17 -11.67 20.33 24.25
CA SER A 17 -10.55 19.42 24.14
C SER A 17 -9.99 19.53 22.72
N VAL A 18 -8.95 20.35 22.55
CA VAL A 18 -8.20 20.45 21.30
C VAL A 18 -7.50 19.10 21.12
N GLU A 19 -8.11 18.21 20.34
CA GLU A 19 -7.46 16.96 19.98
C GLU A 19 -6.10 17.26 19.34
N PRO A 20 -5.04 16.54 19.72
CA PRO A 20 -3.70 16.82 19.22
C PRO A 20 -3.69 16.72 17.69
N ALA A 21 -2.97 17.63 17.03
CA ALA A 21 -2.90 17.72 15.58
C ALA A 21 -2.53 16.40 14.88
N SER A 22 -1.81 15.50 15.57
CA SER A 22 -1.48 14.16 15.11
C SER A 22 -2.69 13.22 15.04
N ALA A 23 -3.60 13.26 16.01
CA ALA A 23 -4.83 12.45 15.99
C ALA A 23 -5.73 12.83 14.80
N ASN A 24 -5.84 14.14 14.54
CA ASN A 24 -6.54 14.66 13.37
C ASN A 24 -5.89 14.22 12.04
N ALA A 25 -4.56 14.09 12.00
CA ALA A 25 -3.86 13.61 10.81
C ALA A 25 -4.09 12.11 10.57
N GLU A 26 -3.99 11.29 11.62
CA GLU A 26 -4.23 9.84 11.53
C GLU A 26 -5.67 9.52 11.10
N LEU A 27 -6.65 10.25 11.63
CA LEU A 27 -8.05 10.11 11.22
C LEU A 27 -8.24 10.41 9.73
N ARG A 28 -7.64 11.50 9.21
CA ARG A 28 -7.70 11.83 7.78
C ARG A 28 -7.06 10.76 6.90
N VAL A 29 -5.90 10.23 7.30
CA VAL A 29 -5.24 9.12 6.57
C VAL A 29 -6.16 7.91 6.54
N ARG A 30 -6.74 7.53 7.68
CA ARG A 30 -7.66 6.39 7.81
C ARG A 30 -8.88 6.56 6.91
N GLU A 31 -9.54 7.72 6.93
CA GLU A 31 -10.71 8.00 6.10
C GLU A 31 -10.37 7.94 4.62
N ARG A 32 -9.25 8.55 4.21
CA ARG A 32 -8.80 8.49 2.81
C ARG A 32 -8.53 7.06 2.37
N LEU A 33 -7.84 6.24 3.17
CA LEU A 33 -7.56 4.84 2.84
C LEU A 33 -8.82 3.99 2.62
N GLN A 34 -9.93 4.32 3.28
CA GLN A 34 -11.20 3.60 3.14
C GLN A 34 -11.98 3.92 1.85
N GLN A 35 -11.66 5.04 1.19
CA GLN A 35 -12.31 5.44 -0.06
C GLN A 35 -12.02 4.45 -1.19
N THR A 36 -12.93 4.35 -2.16
CA THR A 36 -12.70 3.55 -3.36
C THR A 36 -11.67 4.21 -4.27
N LEU A 37 -10.91 3.39 -5.01
CA LEU A 37 -10.06 3.87 -6.09
C LEU A 37 -10.87 4.70 -7.10
N ASN A 38 -10.29 5.82 -7.49
CA ASN A 38 -10.75 6.63 -8.60
C ASN A 38 -10.44 5.93 -9.93
N LYS A 39 -11.25 6.20 -10.97
CA LYS A 39 -11.12 5.54 -12.28
C LYS A 39 -9.80 5.84 -12.99
N ASP A 40 -9.16 6.96 -12.70
CA ASP A 40 -7.86 7.38 -13.23
C ASP A 40 -6.67 6.69 -12.53
N GLN A 41 -6.92 6.05 -11.38
CA GLN A 41 -5.89 5.30 -10.65
C GLN A 41 -5.77 3.85 -11.13
N VAL A 42 -6.63 3.39 -12.04
CA VAL A 42 -6.64 2.01 -12.51
C VAL A 42 -6.43 1.95 -14.02
N ALA A 43 -5.74 0.92 -14.48
CA ALA A 43 -5.50 0.67 -15.88
C ALA A 43 -6.33 -0.52 -16.37
N GLN A 44 -6.55 -0.60 -17.68
CA GLN A 44 -7.28 -1.70 -18.31
C GLN A 44 -6.36 -2.46 -19.26
N ARG A 45 -6.50 -3.79 -19.27
CA ARG A 45 -5.88 -4.67 -20.27
C ARG A 45 -6.92 -5.61 -20.86
N ALA A 46 -6.64 -6.11 -22.06
CA ALA A 46 -7.43 -7.19 -22.64
C ALA A 46 -7.23 -8.48 -21.82
N GLY A 47 -8.35 -9.12 -21.47
CA GLY A 47 -8.41 -10.43 -20.84
C GLY A 47 -8.89 -11.50 -21.83
N PRO A 48 -8.96 -12.77 -21.38
CA PRO A 48 -9.48 -13.87 -22.18
C PRO A 48 -10.90 -13.59 -22.70
N GLY A 49 -11.18 -14.03 -23.93
CA GLY A 49 -12.52 -13.87 -24.53
C GLY A 49 -12.94 -12.43 -24.79
N GLY A 50 -12.01 -11.47 -24.86
CA GLY A 50 -12.33 -10.06 -25.10
C GLY A 50 -12.80 -9.29 -23.87
N THR A 51 -12.70 -9.89 -22.68
CA THR A 51 -12.98 -9.20 -21.41
C THR A 51 -11.96 -8.08 -21.15
N LYS A 52 -12.32 -7.09 -20.34
CA LYS A 52 -11.38 -6.05 -19.87
C LYS A 52 -11.05 -6.29 -18.42
N LEU A 53 -9.77 -6.54 -18.12
CA LEU A 53 -9.29 -6.69 -16.76
C LEU A 53 -8.79 -5.34 -16.26
N VAL A 54 -9.34 -4.89 -15.14
CA VAL A 54 -8.90 -3.70 -14.44
C VAL A 54 -7.75 -4.09 -13.51
N TYR A 55 -6.65 -3.35 -13.54
CA TYR A 55 -5.50 -3.60 -12.67
C TYR A 55 -4.96 -2.31 -12.07
N PHE A 56 -4.27 -2.44 -10.94
CA PHE A 56 -3.57 -1.33 -10.28
C PHE A 56 -2.09 -1.34 -10.67
N PRO A 57 -1.60 -0.36 -11.44
CA PRO A 57 -0.17 -0.20 -11.73
C PRO A 57 0.62 0.06 -10.43
N ILE A 58 1.87 -0.39 -10.36
CA ILE A 58 2.65 -0.27 -9.11
C ILE A 58 3.03 1.19 -8.83
N GLU A 59 3.48 1.89 -9.86
CA GLU A 59 3.68 3.34 -9.96
C GLU A 59 2.49 4.12 -9.39
N LYS A 60 1.26 3.72 -9.73
CA LYS A 60 0.07 4.36 -9.15
C LYS A 60 -0.13 4.01 -7.68
N ALA A 61 0.15 2.77 -7.27
CA ALA A 61 0.11 2.40 -5.86
C ALA A 61 1.11 3.21 -5.01
N VAL A 62 2.31 3.45 -5.53
CA VAL A 62 3.35 4.28 -4.89
C VAL A 62 2.91 5.74 -4.83
N GLU A 63 2.38 6.30 -5.92
CA GLU A 63 1.85 7.67 -5.94
C GLU A 63 0.73 7.86 -4.90
N VAL A 64 -0.24 6.95 -4.85
CA VAL A 64 -1.36 7.03 -3.92
C VAL A 64 -0.90 6.85 -2.47
N ALA A 65 0.07 5.95 -2.20
CA ALA A 65 0.67 5.82 -0.88
C ALA A 65 1.37 7.12 -0.44
N ASN A 66 2.15 7.73 -1.33
CA ASN A 66 2.81 9.02 -1.07
C ASN A 66 1.81 10.16 -0.86
N GLU A 67 0.69 10.15 -1.57
CA GLU A 67 -0.34 11.18 -1.47
C GLU A 67 -1.18 11.05 -0.19
N ILE A 68 -1.52 9.82 0.23
CA ILE A 68 -2.38 9.56 1.38
C ILE A 68 -1.58 9.52 2.67
N ILE A 69 -0.49 8.76 2.70
CA ILE A 69 0.30 8.48 3.91
C ILE A 69 1.45 9.49 4.04
N GLY A 70 1.92 10.04 2.92
CA GLY A 70 3.09 10.93 2.86
C GLY A 70 4.34 10.19 2.40
N TYR A 71 5.21 10.86 1.64
CA TYR A 71 6.45 10.26 1.11
C TYR A 71 7.41 9.70 2.18
N ASN A 72 7.34 10.24 3.41
CA ASN A 72 8.08 9.80 4.58
C ASN A 72 7.20 9.02 5.58
N GLY A 73 5.94 8.78 5.23
CA GLY A 73 4.94 8.12 6.07
C GLY A 73 4.87 6.61 5.87
N TRP A 74 5.70 6.04 5.00
CA TRP A 74 5.80 4.60 4.82
C TRP A 74 7.19 4.22 4.28
N SER A 75 7.51 2.94 4.41
CA SER A 75 8.70 2.33 3.81
C SER A 75 8.36 0.92 3.33
N SER A 76 9.18 0.39 2.41
CA SER A 76 9.08 -0.97 1.92
C SER A 76 10.40 -1.71 2.10
N THR A 77 10.34 -3.01 2.37
CA THR A 77 11.50 -3.90 2.47
C THR A 77 11.19 -5.22 1.80
N VAL A 78 12.08 -5.68 0.91
CA VAL A 78 12.08 -7.06 0.45
C VAL A 78 12.71 -7.91 1.55
N VAL A 79 11.88 -8.68 2.26
CA VAL A 79 12.31 -9.51 3.40
C VAL A 79 13.00 -10.78 2.89
N HIS A 80 12.39 -11.44 1.91
CA HIS A 80 12.91 -12.64 1.25
C HIS A 80 12.68 -12.58 -0.26
N MET A 81 13.56 -13.25 -1.00
CA MET A 81 13.48 -13.39 -2.47
C MET A 81 13.99 -14.78 -2.84
N ASP A 82 13.06 -15.67 -3.17
CA ASP A 82 13.34 -17.07 -3.43
C ASP A 82 13.07 -17.40 -4.89
N LYS A 83 13.93 -18.24 -5.48
CA LYS A 83 13.73 -18.76 -6.83
C LYS A 83 12.89 -20.04 -6.74
N ASP A 84 11.66 -20.00 -7.24
CA ASP A 84 10.74 -21.15 -7.12
C ASP A 84 11.12 -22.26 -8.11
N TYR A 85 11.38 -21.87 -9.35
CA TYR A 85 11.83 -22.79 -10.39
C TYR A 85 12.60 -22.07 -11.51
N GLU A 86 13.37 -22.85 -12.25
CA GLU A 86 14.12 -22.42 -13.42
C GLU A 86 14.20 -23.59 -14.40
N THR A 87 13.78 -23.37 -15.64
CA THR A 87 13.87 -24.36 -16.71
C THR A 87 14.36 -23.73 -18.00
N PHE A 88 14.97 -24.53 -18.87
CA PHE A 88 15.37 -24.15 -20.21
C PHE A 88 14.76 -25.13 -21.21
N ALA A 89 13.80 -24.65 -22.00
CA ALA A 89 13.09 -25.43 -23.01
C ALA A 89 12.81 -24.54 -24.24
N ASP A 90 12.76 -25.14 -25.42
CA ASP A 90 12.46 -24.45 -26.69
C ASP A 90 13.31 -23.18 -26.92
N ASN A 91 14.59 -23.26 -26.54
CA ASN A 91 15.56 -22.17 -26.62
C ASN A 91 15.13 -20.89 -25.86
N LYS A 92 14.45 -21.07 -24.73
CA LYS A 92 14.04 -20.02 -23.78
C LYS A 92 14.22 -20.50 -22.34
N TRP A 93 14.66 -19.57 -21.51
CA TRP A 93 14.60 -19.69 -20.05
C TRP A 93 13.21 -19.31 -19.58
N GLU A 94 12.67 -20.11 -18.67
CA GLU A 94 11.48 -19.79 -17.90
C GLU A 94 11.82 -19.89 -16.40
N ILE A 95 11.64 -18.79 -15.68
CA ILE A 95 12.09 -18.65 -14.29
C ILE A 95 10.99 -17.97 -13.48
N SER A 96 10.73 -18.46 -12.27
CA SER A 96 9.85 -17.80 -11.29
C SER A 96 10.59 -17.46 -10.02
N TYR A 97 10.17 -16.35 -9.43
CA TYR A 97 10.58 -15.91 -8.10
C TYR A 97 9.35 -15.58 -7.26
N THR A 98 9.49 -15.86 -5.96
CA THR A 98 8.60 -15.40 -4.91
C THR A 98 9.33 -14.35 -4.07
N ALA A 99 8.64 -13.25 -3.74
CA ALA A 99 9.17 -12.18 -2.90
C ALA A 99 8.23 -11.92 -1.71
N GLN A 100 8.74 -12.05 -0.48
CA GLN A 100 8.04 -11.55 0.70
C GLN A 100 8.39 -10.08 0.88
N VAL A 101 7.38 -9.21 0.84
CA VAL A 101 7.57 -7.77 0.94
C VAL A 101 6.82 -7.24 2.16
N ARG A 102 7.52 -6.43 2.96
CA ARG A 102 6.96 -5.72 4.12
C ARG A 102 6.77 -4.25 3.77
N VAL A 103 5.61 -3.70 4.09
CA VAL A 103 5.36 -2.26 4.14
C VAL A 103 5.16 -1.83 5.58
N THR A 104 5.93 -0.84 6.03
CA THR A 104 5.96 -0.37 7.42
C THR A 104 5.62 1.12 7.50
N LEU A 105 4.72 1.46 8.42
CA LEU A 105 4.34 2.83 8.77
C LEU A 105 5.14 3.35 9.99
N PRO A 106 5.16 4.67 10.24
CA PRO A 106 5.62 5.25 11.49
C PRO A 106 4.96 4.56 12.70
N GLY A 107 5.73 4.36 13.76
CA GLY A 107 5.27 3.61 14.94
C GLY A 107 5.39 2.09 14.81
N GLY A 108 5.84 1.57 13.65
CA GLY A 108 6.19 0.16 13.49
C GLY A 108 5.03 -0.76 13.09
N VAL A 109 3.85 -0.21 12.80
CA VAL A 109 2.76 -0.99 12.19
C VAL A 109 3.18 -1.43 10.80
N TYR A 110 3.03 -2.71 10.48
CA TYR A 110 3.40 -3.24 9.18
C TYR A 110 2.43 -4.30 8.67
N HIS A 111 2.42 -4.45 7.35
CA HIS A 111 1.80 -5.57 6.65
C HIS A 111 2.82 -6.24 5.74
N GLU A 112 2.73 -7.55 5.63
CA GLU A 112 3.51 -8.36 4.72
C GLU A 112 2.58 -9.16 3.82
N ASP A 113 2.99 -9.32 2.57
CA ASP A 113 2.37 -10.26 1.65
C ASP A 113 3.45 -10.79 0.69
N ILE A 114 3.08 -11.83 -0.04
CA ILE A 114 3.96 -12.56 -0.95
C ILE A 114 3.58 -12.19 -2.38
N GLY A 115 4.56 -11.77 -3.18
CA GLY A 115 4.43 -11.54 -4.61
C GLY A 115 5.08 -12.64 -5.45
N CYS A 116 4.51 -12.91 -6.62
CA CYS A 116 5.06 -13.85 -7.59
C CYS A 116 5.48 -13.13 -8.88
N GLY A 117 6.58 -13.58 -9.48
CA GLY A 117 7.07 -13.01 -10.73
C GLY A 117 7.64 -14.07 -11.65
N LYS A 118 7.21 -14.04 -12.91
CA LYS A 118 7.68 -14.94 -13.97
C LYS A 118 8.45 -14.16 -15.02
N GLY A 119 9.59 -14.70 -15.45
CA GLY A 119 10.37 -14.18 -16.56
C GLY A 119 10.59 -15.25 -17.62
N VAL A 120 10.43 -14.86 -18.88
CA VAL A 120 10.66 -15.73 -20.04
C VAL A 120 11.54 -15.00 -21.05
N SER A 121 12.73 -15.52 -21.34
CA SER A 121 13.65 -14.92 -22.31
C SER A 121 14.63 -15.93 -22.87
N ARG A 122 15.19 -15.68 -24.05
CA ARG A 122 16.31 -16.48 -24.58
C ARG A 122 17.59 -16.23 -23.78
N GLN A 123 17.74 -15.02 -23.23
CA GLN A 123 18.83 -14.63 -22.36
C GLN A 123 18.45 -14.93 -20.90
N ARG A 124 19.25 -15.75 -20.23
CA ARG A 124 19.00 -16.15 -18.82
C ARG A 124 18.89 -14.95 -17.89
N TYR A 125 19.77 -13.96 -18.05
CA TYR A 125 19.78 -12.75 -17.23
C TYR A 125 18.46 -11.98 -17.31
N ASP A 126 17.94 -11.75 -18.53
CA ASP A 126 16.70 -11.00 -18.73
C ASP A 126 15.48 -11.72 -18.13
N ALA A 127 15.46 -13.07 -18.18
CA ALA A 127 14.44 -13.85 -17.51
C ALA A 127 14.50 -13.69 -15.98
N ILE A 128 15.71 -13.74 -15.38
CA ILE A 128 15.90 -13.52 -13.94
C ILE A 128 15.49 -12.09 -13.56
N ASP A 129 15.95 -11.09 -14.30
CA ASP A 129 15.68 -9.68 -14.05
C ASP A 129 14.16 -9.39 -14.07
N THR A 130 13.47 -9.88 -15.10
CA THR A 130 12.01 -9.74 -15.23
C THR A 130 11.27 -10.43 -14.09
N ALA A 131 11.66 -11.66 -13.75
CA ALA A 131 11.01 -12.43 -12.69
C ALA A 131 11.15 -11.75 -11.32
N ARG A 132 12.38 -11.34 -10.95
CA ARG A 132 12.65 -10.70 -9.65
C ARG A 132 11.97 -9.34 -9.51
N LYS A 133 11.98 -8.52 -10.58
CA LYS A 133 11.29 -7.23 -10.60
C LYS A 133 9.79 -7.41 -10.45
N SER A 134 9.22 -8.36 -11.19
CA SER A 134 7.78 -8.66 -11.15
C SER A 134 7.35 -9.17 -9.77
N ALA A 135 8.11 -10.08 -9.15
CA ALA A 135 7.82 -10.60 -7.82
C ALA A 135 7.85 -9.50 -6.75
N SER A 136 8.87 -8.63 -6.80
CA SER A 136 8.99 -7.50 -5.87
C SER A 136 7.82 -6.52 -6.00
N SER A 137 7.46 -6.15 -7.24
CA SER A 137 6.36 -5.23 -7.51
C SER A 137 5.01 -5.82 -7.12
N ASP A 138 4.79 -7.12 -7.35
CA ASP A 138 3.57 -7.80 -6.92
C ASP A 138 3.47 -7.85 -5.40
N GLY A 139 4.55 -8.21 -4.70
CA GLY A 139 4.59 -8.26 -3.24
C GLY A 139 4.32 -6.89 -2.62
N LEU A 140 4.91 -5.82 -3.18
CA LEU A 140 4.66 -4.46 -2.74
C LEU A 140 3.19 -4.06 -2.88
N LYS A 141 2.56 -4.30 -4.05
CA LYS A 141 1.14 -3.99 -4.26
C LYS A 141 0.25 -4.77 -3.28
N ARG A 142 0.58 -6.04 -3.05
CA ARG A 142 -0.18 -6.93 -2.17
C ARG A 142 -0.04 -6.56 -0.69
N ALA A 143 1.12 -6.09 -0.26
CA ALA A 143 1.30 -5.55 1.08
C ALA A 143 0.57 -4.19 1.24
N LEU A 144 0.65 -3.31 0.23
CA LEU A 144 -0.01 -1.99 0.26
C LEU A 144 -1.54 -2.09 0.36
N ARG A 145 -2.18 -2.99 -0.39
CA ARG A 145 -3.65 -3.12 -0.35
C ARG A 145 -4.20 -3.45 1.03
N LEU A 146 -3.40 -4.06 1.92
CA LEU A 146 -3.86 -4.43 3.27
C LEU A 146 -4.16 -3.19 4.14
N PHE A 147 -3.63 -2.02 3.78
CA PHE A 147 -3.92 -0.76 4.48
C PHE A 147 -5.24 -0.10 4.05
N GLY A 148 -5.81 -0.44 2.88
CA GLY A 148 -7.10 0.13 2.48
C GLY A 148 -7.47 0.04 1.02
N ASN A 149 -8.71 0.44 0.75
CA ASN A 149 -9.36 0.39 -0.56
C ASN A 149 -8.66 1.28 -1.59
N GLN A 150 -8.21 2.48 -1.20
CA GLN A 150 -7.42 3.38 -2.06
C GLN A 150 -6.07 2.77 -2.48
N LEU A 151 -5.57 1.78 -1.74
CA LEU A 151 -4.34 1.06 -2.08
C LEU A 151 -4.60 -0.26 -2.80
N GLY A 152 -5.81 -0.46 -3.33
CA GLY A 152 -6.13 -1.59 -4.20
C GLY A 152 -6.88 -2.74 -3.55
N ASN A 153 -7.34 -2.61 -2.30
CA ASN A 153 -8.09 -3.69 -1.63
C ASN A 153 -9.42 -4.05 -2.34
N ASN A 154 -10.06 -3.07 -2.98
CA ASN A 154 -11.33 -3.28 -3.70
C ASN A 154 -11.17 -3.75 -5.14
N LEU A 155 -9.93 -3.87 -5.64
CA LEU A 155 -9.69 -4.46 -6.95
C LEU A 155 -9.70 -5.97 -6.82
N ARG A 156 -10.81 -6.57 -7.23
CA ARG A 156 -10.86 -8.00 -7.51
C ARG A 156 -10.19 -8.23 -8.87
N GLY A 157 -9.03 -8.88 -8.84
CA GLY A 157 -8.40 -9.46 -10.03
C GLY A 157 -9.19 -10.63 -10.57
#